data_AF-A0A4S3MA82-F1
#
_entry.id   AF-A0A4S3MA82-F1
#
_cell.length_a   1.000
_cell.length_b   1.000
_cell.length_c   1.000
_cell.angle_alpha   90.00
_cell.angle_beta   90.00
_cell.angle_gamma   90.00
#
_symmetry.space_group_name_H-M   'P 1'
#
loop_
_entity.id
_entity.type
_entity.pdbx_description
1 polymer ?
#
loop_
_entity_poly.entity_id
_entity_poly.type
_entity_poly.pdbx_seq_one_letter_code
_entity_poly.pdbx_strand_id
1 'polypeptide(L)' 'MTTPKPDIDAFEERAAIVEYDGGLSRSDAENVAARAQGIRDAAHYWQVVADYVVTRKLT' A
#
# COMPACT_ATOMS: atom_id res chain seq x y z
N MET A 1 16.85 -6.30 -3.35
CA MET A 1 15.58 -6.07 -4.05
C MET A 1 15.22 -4.61 -3.79
N THR A 2 15.26 -3.76 -4.81
CA THR A 2 14.87 -2.36 -4.65
C THR A 2 13.36 -2.34 -4.40
N THR A 3 12.92 -1.83 -3.25
CA THR A 3 11.50 -1.58 -3.01
C THR A 3 10.99 -0.74 -4.18
N PRO A 4 10.07 -1.22 -5.03
CA PRO A 4 9.55 -0.41 -6.11
C PRO A 4 8.93 0.86 -5.53
N LYS A 5 8.93 1.95 -6.31
CA LYS A 5 8.17 3.16 -5.97
C LYS A 5 6.76 2.76 -5.52
N PRO A 6 6.24 3.27 -4.38
CA PRO A 6 4.89 2.93 -3.94
C PRO A 6 3.90 3.33 -5.03
N ASP A 7 3.08 2.35 -5.44
CA ASP A 7 2.06 2.52 -6.47
C ASP A 7 0.71 2.81 -5.80
N ILE A 8 0.37 4.10 -5.68
CA ILE A 8 -0.81 4.55 -4.94
C ILE A 8 -2.10 4.06 -5.62
N ASP A 9 -2.16 4.13 -6.95
CA ASP A 9 -3.35 3.73 -7.71
C ASP A 9 -3.59 2.21 -7.52
N ALA A 10 -2.55 1.39 -7.66
CA ALA A 10 -2.66 -0.06 -7.46
C ALA A 10 -2.99 -0.44 -6.00
N PHE A 11 -2.51 0.34 -5.03
CA PHE A 11 -2.87 0.17 -3.62
C PHE A 11 -4.36 0.45 -3.39
N GLU A 12 -4.86 1.59 -3.88
CA GLU A 12 -6.25 2.00 -3.71
C GLU A 12 -7.22 1.07 -4.44
N GLU A 13 -6.89 0.66 -5.66
CA GLU A 13 -7.69 -0.30 -6.44
C GLU A 13 -7.77 -1.65 -5.72
N ARG A 14 -6.63 -2.18 -5.25
CA ARG A 14 -6.63 -3.45 -4.51
C ARG A 14 -7.42 -3.34 -3.21
N ALA A 15 -7.25 -2.26 -2.46
CA ALA A 15 -8.01 -2.04 -1.22
C ALA A 15 -9.51 -1.99 -1.50
N ALA A 16 -9.95 -1.29 -2.56
CA ALA A 16 -11.35 -1.25 -2.97
C ALA A 16 -11.90 -2.63 -3.36
N ILE A 17 -11.18 -3.40 -4.19
CA ILE A 17 -11.59 -4.76 -4.57
C ILE A 17 -11.71 -5.66 -3.32
N VAL A 18 -10.71 -5.64 -2.44
CA VAL A 18 -10.71 -6.52 -1.25
C VAL A 18 -11.78 -6.11 -0.23
N GLU A 19 -12.10 -4.83 -0.13
CA GLU A 19 -13.19 -4.32 0.69
C GLU A 19 -14.57 -4.75 0.14
N TYR A 20 -14.85 -4.45 -1.14
CA TYR A 20 -16.19 -4.64 -1.70
C TYR A 20 -16.45 -6.09 -2.16
N ASP A 21 -15.48 -6.72 -2.82
CA ASP A 21 -15.63 -8.09 -3.33
C ASP A 21 -15.18 -9.12 -2.30
N GLY A 22 -14.17 -8.79 -1.49
CA GLY A 22 -13.63 -9.67 -0.45
C GLY A 22 -14.34 -9.57 0.90
N GLY A 23 -15.16 -8.54 1.11
CA GLY A 23 -15.94 -8.33 2.34
C GLY A 23 -15.09 -7.99 3.58
N LEU A 24 -13.84 -7.56 3.39
CA LEU A 24 -12.98 -7.13 4.48
C LEU A 24 -13.32 -5.71 4.93
N SER A 25 -12.96 -5.39 6.18
CA SER A 25 -12.92 -3.99 6.60
C SER A 25 -11.92 -3.21 5.74
N ARG A 26 -12.16 -1.90 5.56
CA ARG A 26 -11.23 -1.03 4.84
C ARG A 26 -9.79 -1.18 5.33
N SER A 27 -9.59 -1.19 6.65
CA SER A 27 -8.27 -1.35 7.27
C SER A 27 -7.60 -2.68 6.94
N ASP A 28 -8.35 -3.78 6.89
CA ASP A 28 -7.78 -5.08 6.52
C ASP A 28 -7.50 -5.18 5.02
N ALA A 29 -8.36 -4.58 4.20
CA ALA A 29 -8.17 -4.49 2.76
C ALA A 29 -6.92 -3.69 2.38
N GLU A 30 -6.66 -2.57 3.07
CA GLU A 30 -5.43 -1.78 2.92
C GLU A 30 -4.18 -2.57 3.36
N ASN A 31 -4.28 -3.40 4.40
CA ASN A 31 -3.19 -4.29 4.79
C ASN A 31 -2.90 -5.35 3.72
N VAL A 32 -3.93 -5.87 3.06
CA VAL A 32 -3.75 -6.79 1.90
C VAL A 32 -3.12 -6.05 0.73
N ALA A 33 -3.55 -4.82 0.43
CA ALA A 33 -3.00 -4.00 -0.64
C ALA A 33 -1.52 -3.66 -0.41
N ALA A 34 -1.12 -3.31 0.82
CA ALA A 34 0.29 -3.08 1.17
C ALA A 34 1.14 -4.33 0.93
N ARG A 35 0.67 -5.49 1.39
CA ARG A 35 1.38 -6.77 1.24
C ARG A 35 1.54 -7.18 -0.22
N ALA A 36 0.58 -6.83 -1.07
CA ALA A 36 0.67 -7.06 -2.51
C ALA A 36 1.85 -6.29 -3.16
N GLN A 37 2.30 -5.18 -2.56
CA GLN A 37 3.49 -4.44 -2.99
C GLN A 37 4.76 -4.85 -2.23
N GLY A 38 4.70 -5.91 -1.41
CA GLY A 38 5.82 -6.34 -0.57
C GLY A 38 6.02 -5.48 0.68
N ILE A 39 5.05 -4.66 1.06
CA ILE A 39 5.10 -3.80 2.24
C ILE A 39 4.28 -4.43 3.39
N ARG A 40 4.83 -4.40 4.60
CA ARG A 40 4.31 -5.14 5.78
C ARG A 40 2.82 -4.93 6.06
N ASP A 41 2.38 -3.68 6.05
CA ASP A 41 1.01 -3.25 6.34
C ASP A 41 0.75 -1.83 5.79
N ALA A 42 -0.51 -1.37 5.90
CA ALA A 42 -0.92 -0.07 5.42
C ALA A 42 -0.18 1.10 6.10
N ALA A 43 0.11 0.97 7.40
CA ALA A 43 0.87 1.99 8.13
C ALA A 43 2.29 2.14 7.56
N HIS A 44 2.99 1.04 7.31
CA HIS A 44 4.30 1.06 6.68
C HIS A 44 4.23 1.55 5.23
N TYR A 45 3.16 1.23 4.50
CA TYR A 45 2.93 1.74 3.15
C TYR A 45 2.89 3.28 3.11
N TRP A 46 2.11 3.89 3.99
CA TRP A 46 2.03 5.36 4.05
C TRP A 46 3.31 6.02 4.53
N GLN A 47 4.10 5.36 5.38
CA GLN A 47 5.46 5.83 5.73
C GLN A 47 6.36 5.86 4.49
N VAL A 48 6.37 4.79 3.68
CA VAL A 48 7.15 4.73 2.43
C VAL A 48 6.68 5.81 1.45
N VAL A 49 5.38 6.06 1.33
CA VAL A 49 4.83 7.15 0.50
C VAL A 49 5.32 8.51 1.00
N ALA A 50 5.23 8.77 2.31
CA ALA A 50 5.68 10.02 2.90
C ALA A 50 7.18 10.27 2.64
N ASP A 51 8.02 9.25 2.89
CA ASP A 51 9.45 9.31 2.65
C ASP A 51 9.76 9.57 1.17
N TYR A 52 9.06 8.88 0.26
CA TYR A 52 9.23 9.05 -1.17
C TYR A 52 8.84 10.46 -1.64
N VAL A 53 7.72 11.00 -1.16
CA VAL A 53 7.27 12.35 -1.53
C VAL A 53 8.23 13.42 -1.03
N VAL A 54 8.77 13.27 0.19
CA VAL A 54 9.70 14.24 0.80
C VAL A 54 11.09 14.17 0.16
N THR A 55 11.62 12.97 -0.06
CA THR A 55 13.03 12.79 -0.42
C THR A 55 13.25 12.51 -1.90
N ARG A 56 12.19 12.10 -2.62
CA ARG A 56 12.27 11.45 -3.95
C ARG A 56 13.18 10.22 -3.98
N LYS A 57 13.45 9.63 -2.81
CA LYS A 57 14.23 8.40 -2.63
C LYS A 57 13.33 7.32 -2.04
N LEU A 58 13.67 6.08 -2.34
CA LEU A 58 13.04 4.91 -1.74
C LEU A 58 13.92 4.53 -0.55
N THR A 59 13.35 4.62 0.65
CA THR A 59 14.00 4.26 1.92
C THR A 59 13.98 2.76 2.16
#